data_AF-A0AB34Z6C3-F1
#
_entry.id   AF-A0AB34Z6C3-F1
#
_cell.length_a   1.000
_cell.length_b   1.000
_cell.length_c   1.000
_cell.angle_alpha   90.00
_cell.angle_beta   90.00
_cell.angle_gamma   90.00
#
_symmetry.space_group_name_H-M   'P 1'
#
loop_
_entity.id
_entity.type
_entity.pdbx_description
1 polymer ?
#
loop_
_entity_poly.entity_id
_entity_poly.type
_entity_poly.pdbx_seq_one_letter_code
_entity_poly.pdbx_strand_id
1 'polypeptide(L)'
;MPYVPSIIVAYVIGMTTAFVLNRAFVFTEATNSARSQVFWFTVVNLLAVVQTVLISLLMARIVLPALDIDRYADTIAHAFGVAVPVITSFIGHKYLSFRHTPA
;
A
#
# COMPACT_ATOMS: atom_id res chain seq x y z
N MET A 1 2.61 -18.12 21.22
CA MET A 1 2.45 -16.68 21.54
C MET A 1 0.97 -16.34 21.51
N PRO A 2 0.49 -15.35 22.29
CA PRO A 2 -0.89 -14.89 22.20
C PRO A 2 -1.19 -14.28 20.83
N TYR A 3 -2.46 -14.33 20.40
CA TYR A 3 -2.90 -13.95 19.05
C TYR A 3 -2.52 -12.51 18.66
N VAL A 4 -2.86 -11.53 19.51
CA VAL A 4 -2.64 -10.11 19.24
C VAL A 4 -1.15 -9.74 19.13
N PRO A 5 -0.25 -10.14 20.07
CA PRO A 5 1.19 -9.93 19.91
C PRO A 5 1.76 -10.52 18.62
N SER A 6 1.25 -11.67 18.17
CA SER A 6 1.73 -12.35 16.97
C SER A 6 1.41 -11.54 15.70
N ILE A 7 0.22 -10.93 15.64
CA ILE A 7 -0.17 -10.04 14.52
C ILE A 7 0.73 -8.82 14.46
N ILE A 8 0.98 -8.18 15.61
CA ILE A 8 1.81 -6.98 15.70
C ILE A 8 3.23 -7.29 15.23
N VAL A 9 3.83 -8.38 15.71
CA VAL A 9 5.19 -8.80 15.32
C VAL A 9 5.25 -9.12 13.82
N ALA A 10 4.26 -9.85 13.29
CA ALA A 10 4.21 -10.17 11.87
C ALA A 10 4.11 -8.90 11.00
N TYR A 11 3.28 -7.93 11.41
CA TYR A 11 3.14 -6.66 10.70
C TYR A 11 4.45 -5.85 10.71
N VAL A 12 5.13 -5.77 11.86
CA VAL A 12 6.41 -5.06 11.97
C VAL A 12 7.48 -5.72 11.11
N ILE A 13 7.58 -7.05 11.13
CA ILE A 13 8.51 -7.79 10.27
C ILE A 13 8.20 -7.53 8.79
N GLY A 14 6.94 -7.69 8.38
CA GLY A 14 6.53 -7.46 6.99
C GLY A 14 6.82 -6.05 6.51
N MET A 15 6.50 -5.05 7.32
CA MET A 15 6.77 -3.64 7.01
C MET A 15 8.28 -3.36 6.91
N THR A 16 9.08 -3.95 7.79
CA THR A 16 10.54 -3.83 7.76
C THR A 16 11.14 -4.47 6.52
N THR A 17 10.72 -5.70 6.18
CA THR A 17 11.16 -6.39 4.96
C THR A 17 10.78 -5.61 3.70
N ALA A 18 9.55 -5.11 3.62
CA ALA A 18 9.08 -4.29 2.51
C ALA A 18 9.92 -3.01 2.34
N PHE A 19 10.28 -2.35 3.45
CA PHE A 19 11.14 -1.17 3.42
C PHE A 19 12.55 -1.51 2.92
N VAL A 20 13.16 -2.57 3.46
CA VAL A 20 14.51 -3.00 3.07
C VAL A 20 14.58 -3.38 1.59
N LEU A 21 13.61 -4.16 1.10
CA LEU A 21 13.55 -4.57 -0.31
C LEU A 21 13.36 -3.38 -1.24
N ASN A 22 12.45 -2.46 -0.92
CA ASN A 22 12.24 -1.26 -1.75
C ASN A 22 13.50 -0.38 -1.79
N ARG A 23 14.17 -0.19 -0.66
CA ARG A 23 15.43 0.58 -0.61
C ARG A 23 16.57 -0.12 -1.36
N ALA A 24 16.69 -1.44 -1.26
CA ALA A 24 17.79 -2.19 -1.84
C ALA A 24 17.67 -2.42 -3.35
N PHE A 25 16.44 -2.62 -3.86
CA PHE A 25 16.23 -3.06 -5.24
C PHE A 25 15.49 -2.05 -6.12
N VAL A 26 14.61 -1.22 -5.55
CA VAL A 26 13.73 -0.35 -6.36
C VAL A 26 14.26 1.09 -6.40
N PHE A 27 14.93 1.55 -5.33
CA PHE A 27 15.32 2.96 -5.18
C PHE A 27 16.76 3.14 -4.70
N THR A 28 17.71 2.61 -5.47
CA THR A 28 19.15 2.58 -5.17
C THR A 28 19.85 3.94 -5.22
N GLU A 29 19.27 4.96 -5.89
CA GLU A 29 19.89 6.28 -6.09
C GLU A 29 19.32 7.40 -5.18
N ALA A 30 18.63 7.04 -4.10
CA ALA A 30 17.94 7.99 -3.25
C ALA A 30 18.89 8.93 -2.48
N THR A 31 18.96 10.22 -2.84
CA THR A 31 19.77 11.27 -2.20
C THR A 31 19.22 11.80 -0.86
N ASN A 32 17.99 11.45 -0.49
CA ASN A 32 17.34 11.91 0.74
C ASN A 32 17.82 11.15 1.99
N SER A 33 17.79 11.80 3.16
CA SER A 33 18.16 11.16 4.44
C SER A 33 17.28 9.92 4.74
N ALA A 34 17.88 8.89 5.36
CA ALA A 34 17.19 7.63 5.65
C ALA A 34 15.87 7.82 6.44
N ARG A 35 15.82 8.83 7.31
CA ARG A 35 14.62 9.17 8.11
C ARG A 35 13.47 9.71 7.25
N SER A 36 13.79 10.51 6.23
CA SER A 36 12.80 11.04 5.28
C SER A 36 12.24 9.91 4.39
N GLN A 37 13.10 8.97 3.98
CA GLN A 37 12.68 7.81 3.19
C GLN A 37 11.70 6.91 3.97
N VAL A 38 12.01 6.60 5.23
CA VAL A 38 11.11 5.81 6.10
C VAL A 38 9.77 6.51 6.31
N PHE A 39 9.78 7.82 6.54
CA PHE A 39 8.56 8.61 6.74
C PHE A 39 7.65 8.56 5.51
N TRP A 40 8.17 8.92 4.33
CA TRP A 40 7.39 8.90 3.10
C TRP A 40 6.97 7.48 2.69
N PHE A 41 7.83 6.48 2.95
CA PHE A 41 7.47 5.09 2.70
C PHE A 41 6.25 4.65 3.52
N THR A 42 6.24 5.02 4.80
CA THR A 42 5.14 4.73 5.71
C THR A 42 3.86 5.47 5.31
N VAL A 43 3.98 6.75 4.95
CA VAL A 43 2.83 7.58 4.51
C VAL A 43 2.19 6.99 3.25
N VAL A 44 2.96 6.60 2.25
CA VAL A 44 2.42 6.02 1.01
C VAL A 44 1.74 4.67 1.29
N ASN A 45 2.33 3.81 2.13
CA ASN A 45 1.68 2.55 2.53
C ASN A 45 0.38 2.79 3.31
N LEU A 46 0.35 3.78 4.20
CA LEU A 46 -0.88 4.11 4.93
C LEU A 46 -1.98 4.61 3.99
N LEU A 47 -1.62 5.46 3.02
CA LEU A 47 -2.53 5.92 1.98
C LEU A 47 -3.05 4.76 1.12
N ALA A 48 -2.18 3.79 0.80
CA ALA A 48 -2.54 2.59 0.05
C ALA A 48 -3.58 1.73 0.79
N VAL A 49 -3.42 1.56 2.11
CA VAL A 49 -4.41 0.86 2.95
C VAL A 49 -5.75 1.59 2.94
N VAL A 50 -5.74 2.92 3.12
CA VAL A 50 -6.96 3.73 3.07
C VAL A 50 -7.65 3.60 1.70
N GLN A 51 -6.90 3.68 0.60
CA GLN A 51 -7.42 3.47 -0.75
C GLN A 51 -8.01 2.08 -0.93
N THR A 52 -7.35 1.04 -0.41
CA THR A 52 -7.84 -0.34 -0.47
C THR A 52 -9.22 -0.44 0.18
N VAL A 53 -9.36 0.08 1.40
CA VAL A 53 -10.62 0.05 2.14
C VAL A 53 -11.71 0.83 1.42
N LEU A 54 -11.42 2.06 0.98
CA LEU A 54 -12.41 2.90 0.30
C LEU A 54 -12.91 2.28 -1.01
N ILE A 55 -12.00 1.74 -1.83
CA ILE A 55 -12.34 1.15 -3.12
C ILE A 55 -13.06 -0.18 -2.94
N SER A 56 -12.64 -1.01 -1.98
CA SER A 56 -13.37 -2.23 -1.64
C SER A 56 -14.78 -1.91 -1.14
N LEU A 57 -14.96 -0.92 -0.27
CA LEU A 57 -16.31 -0.54 0.19
C LEU A 57 -17.16 0.04 -0.94
N LEU A 58 -16.58 0.86 -1.82
CA LEU A 58 -17.25 1.42 -2.99
C LEU A 58 -17.73 0.31 -3.94
N MET A 59 -16.87 -0.67 -4.24
CA MET A 59 -17.25 -1.80 -5.07
C MET A 59 -18.32 -2.67 -4.40
N ALA A 60 -18.09 -3.09 -3.16
CA ALA A 60 -18.97 -4.02 -2.46
C ALA A 60 -20.37 -3.45 -2.19
N ARG A 61 -20.49 -2.14 -1.93
CA ARG A 61 -21.75 -1.53 -1.48
C ARG A 61 -22.48 -0.70 -2.52
N ILE A 62 -21.80 -0.26 -3.57
CA ILE A 62 -22.41 0.65 -4.56
C ILE A 62 -22.32 0.03 -5.95
N VAL A 63 -21.12 -0.28 -6.43
CA VAL A 63 -20.95 -0.65 -7.84
C VAL A 63 -21.42 -2.06 -8.16
N LEU A 64 -21.01 -3.07 -7.38
CA LEU A 64 -21.41 -4.45 -7.63
C LEU A 64 -22.92 -4.67 -7.40
N PRO A 65 -23.54 -4.11 -6.34
CA PRO A 65 -24.99 -4.16 -6.17
C PRO A 65 -25.75 -3.43 -7.30
N ALA A 66 -25.23 -2.29 -7.81
CA ALA A 66 -25.86 -1.59 -8.94
C ALA A 66 -25.77 -2.38 -10.27
N LEU A 67 -24.88 -3.36 -10.35
CA LEU A 67 -24.72 -4.28 -11.48
C LEU A 67 -25.45 -5.62 -11.26
N ASP A 68 -26.19 -5.77 -10.16
CA ASP A 68 -26.87 -7.01 -9.77
C ASP A 68 -25.91 -8.19 -9.58
N ILE A 69 -24.66 -7.90 -9.16
CA ILE A 69 -23.61 -8.88 -8.91
C ILE A 69 -23.47 -9.10 -7.40
N ASP A 70 -24.21 -10.07 -6.87
CA ASP A 70 -24.12 -10.45 -5.44
C ASP A 70 -23.13 -11.61 -5.19
N ARG A 71 -22.91 -12.46 -6.21
CA ARG A 71 -22.06 -13.63 -6.06
C ARG A 71 -20.58 -13.21 -6.06
N TYR A 72 -19.88 -13.52 -4.97
CA TYR A 72 -18.47 -13.17 -4.75
C TYR A 72 -18.20 -11.65 -4.72
N ALA A 73 -19.21 -10.83 -4.40
CA ALA A 73 -19.09 -9.37 -4.42
C ALA A 73 -17.93 -8.88 -3.54
N ASP A 74 -17.80 -9.41 -2.32
CA ASP A 74 -16.71 -9.05 -1.39
C ASP A 74 -15.33 -9.40 -1.95
N THR A 75 -15.19 -10.56 -2.60
CA THR A 75 -13.92 -11.00 -3.19
C THR A 75 -13.52 -10.12 -4.38
N ILE A 76 -14.48 -9.80 -5.26
CA ILE A 76 -14.25 -8.93 -6.42
C ILE A 76 -13.90 -7.51 -5.93
N ALA A 77 -14.66 -6.99 -4.97
CA ALA A 77 -14.41 -5.71 -4.35
C ALA A 77 -13.03 -5.63 -3.68
N HIS A 78 -12.61 -6.69 -3.00
CA HIS A 78 -11.28 -6.77 -2.41
C HIS A 78 -10.18 -6.80 -3.48
N ALA A 79 -10.37 -7.56 -4.57
CA ALA A 79 -9.40 -7.63 -5.67
C ALA A 79 -9.17 -6.24 -6.30
N PHE A 80 -10.23 -5.50 -6.60
CA PHE A 80 -10.12 -4.11 -7.08
C PHE A 80 -9.51 -3.18 -6.03
N GLY A 81 -9.91 -3.35 -4.77
CA GLY A 81 -9.36 -2.61 -3.65
C GLY A 81 -7.85 -2.74 -3.53
N VAL A 82 -7.28 -3.94 -3.70
CA VAL A 82 -5.84 -4.16 -3.61
C VAL A 82 -5.11 -3.76 -4.89
N ALA A 83 -5.75 -3.87 -6.07
CA ALA A 83 -5.11 -3.56 -7.35
C ALA A 83 -4.84 -2.05 -7.55
N VAL A 84 -5.77 -1.18 -7.19
CA VAL A 84 -5.62 0.27 -7.39
C VAL A 84 -4.44 0.88 -6.61
N PRO A 85 -4.24 0.56 -5.32
CA PRO A 85 -3.11 1.01 -4.52
C PRO A 85 -1.74 0.64 -5.07
N VAL A 86 -1.63 -0.43 -5.88
CA VAL A 86 -0.35 -0.84 -6.48
C VAL A 86 0.18 0.27 -7.39
N ILE A 87 -0.69 0.81 -8.25
CA ILE A 87 -0.31 1.86 -9.20
C ILE A 87 -0.07 3.18 -8.46
N THR A 88 -0.97 3.55 -7.54
CA THR A 88 -0.85 4.81 -6.80
C THR A 88 0.34 4.82 -5.85
N SER A 89 0.65 3.69 -5.19
CA SER A 89 1.83 3.55 -4.33
C SER A 89 3.11 3.62 -5.14
N PHE A 90 3.16 2.98 -6.31
CA PHE A 90 4.31 3.07 -7.20
C PHE A 90 4.60 4.52 -7.59
N ILE A 91 3.58 5.26 -8.00
CA ILE A 91 3.68 6.69 -8.32
C ILE A 91 4.09 7.49 -7.08
N GLY A 92 3.45 7.25 -5.93
CA GLY A 92 3.76 7.95 -4.67
C GLY A 92 5.21 7.77 -4.25
N HIS A 93 5.75 6.55 -4.30
CA HIS A 93 7.15 6.32 -3.99
C HIS A 93 8.06 6.98 -5.02
N LYS A 94 7.78 6.84 -6.32
CA LYS A 94 8.57 7.44 -7.40
C LYS A 94 8.69 8.97 -7.29
N TYR A 95 7.61 9.68 -6.95
CA TYR A 95 7.59 11.16 -6.98
C TYR A 95 7.67 11.85 -5.62
N LEU A 96 7.49 11.15 -4.51
CA LEU A 96 7.57 11.72 -3.16
C LEU A 96 8.69 11.08 -2.34
N SER A 97 8.74 9.75 -2.26
CA SER A 97 9.78 9.06 -1.47
C SER A 97 11.17 9.17 -2.13
N PHE A 98 11.22 9.18 -3.46
CA PHE A 98 12.45 9.08 -4.25
C PHE A 98 12.53 10.14 -5.34
N ARG A 99 12.31 11.40 -4.96
CA ARG A 99 12.52 12.55 -5.85
C ARG A 99 13.98 12.61 -6.31
N HIS A 100 14.24 12.31 -7.58
CA HIS A 100 15.45 12.75 -8.29
C HIS A 100 15.32 14.25 -8.59
N THR A 101 16.21 15.06 -8.04
CA THR A 101 16.45 16.41 -8.54
C THR A 101 17.27 16.26 -9.83
N PRO A 102 16.77 16.66 -11.01
CA PRO A 102 17.59 16.71 -12.21
C PRO A 102 18.70 17.75 -11.99
N ALA A 103 19.94 17.35 -12.33
CA ALA A 103 21.13 18.19 -12.27
C ALA A 103 21.07 19.34 -13.30
#